data_AF-A0A929HEP4-F1
#
_entry.id   AF-A0A929HEP4-F1
#
_cell.length_a   1.000
_cell.length_b   1.000
_cell.length_c   1.000
_cell.angle_alpha   90.00
_cell.angle_beta   90.00
_cell.angle_gamma   90.00
#
_symmetry.space_group_name_H-M   'P 1'
#
loop_
_entity.id
_entity.type
_entity.pdbx_description
1 polymer ?
#
loop_
_entity_poly.entity_id
_entity_poly.type
_entity_poly.pdbx_seq_one_letter_code
_entity_poly.pdbx_strand_id
1 'polypeptide(L)'
;MKESLSFNFKATGVGSVPFLDVDNTCQRILEIFHNIPFWPQFVKRSSLEDMSIQASQGLPLLRLNHEKNAIMVHAVENSETELISFYEHFLAADMDYFAIGVDHATGLYKLLELIEESPQSYGPFIKGQIVGPITFAGSLKDTTGRSALYNGEITDTIVKGLAIKALWLIKKMSTSGKRPILFIDEPYLSGFGSAFTPIRREEVIKLIGEVVEYLHSRSPALIGIHCCGNTDWSMIIETGIDIVNFDAFDYMDYFLLYRDEIVRFLEEGGTIAWGAVPTTSFSGKETLSDLKIQLEKGLNRLHEWGIEKDVVAERSLITPACGLGTLEPDKAEKIMELLSSLSDIMSELPR
;
A
#
# COMPACT_ATOMS: atom_id res chain seq x y z
N MET A 1 -10.40 -23.79 -5.56
CA MET A 1 -11.33 -22.65 -5.59
C MET A 1 -10.75 -21.59 -4.68
N LYS A 2 -10.37 -20.41 -5.20
CA LYS A 2 -10.01 -19.27 -4.34
C LYS A 2 -11.23 -18.96 -3.48
N GLU A 3 -11.02 -18.79 -2.18
CA GLU A 3 -12.06 -18.41 -1.21
C GLU A 3 -12.80 -17.15 -1.71
N SER A 4 -14.14 -17.13 -1.60
CA SER A 4 -14.95 -16.02 -2.11
C SER A 4 -14.74 -14.76 -1.28
N LEU A 5 -13.81 -13.91 -1.70
CA LEU A 5 -13.56 -12.59 -1.13
C LEU A 5 -14.58 -11.61 -1.67
N SER A 6 -15.44 -11.11 -0.78
CA SER A 6 -16.53 -10.18 -1.13
C SER A 6 -16.30 -8.85 -0.41
N PHE A 7 -15.69 -7.91 -1.13
CA PHE A 7 -15.38 -6.58 -0.61
C PHE A 7 -16.61 -5.67 -0.60
N ASN A 8 -17.45 -5.71 -1.63
CA ASN A 8 -18.70 -4.95 -1.71
C ASN A 8 -18.50 -3.47 -1.35
N PHE A 9 -17.51 -2.82 -1.95
CA PHE A 9 -17.21 -1.40 -1.75
C PHE A 9 -16.81 -0.99 -0.32
N LYS A 10 -16.45 -1.93 0.56
CA LYS A 10 -15.90 -1.61 1.89
C LYS A 10 -14.75 -0.61 1.79
N ALA A 11 -14.79 0.39 2.66
CA ALA A 11 -13.74 1.40 2.74
C ALA A 11 -12.52 0.95 3.56
N THR A 12 -11.34 1.43 3.17
CA THR A 12 -10.11 1.41 3.98
C THR A 12 -9.21 2.60 3.64
N GLY A 13 -8.20 2.87 4.46
CA GLY A 13 -7.24 3.97 4.24
C GLY A 13 -5.98 3.54 3.49
N VAL A 14 -5.26 4.52 2.92
CA VAL A 14 -3.97 4.28 2.23
C VAL A 14 -2.82 4.10 3.21
N GLY A 15 -2.80 4.81 4.35
CA GLY A 15 -1.81 4.54 5.41
C GLY A 15 -1.38 5.78 6.20
N SER A 16 -0.79 6.77 5.54
CA SER A 16 -0.29 7.96 6.24
C SER A 16 -1.42 8.87 6.73
N VAL A 17 -1.27 9.40 7.95
CA VAL A 17 -2.24 10.30 8.60
C VAL A 17 -1.56 11.53 9.19
N PRO A 18 -2.24 12.69 9.27
CA PRO A 18 -1.64 13.92 9.76
C PRO A 18 -1.77 14.12 11.28
N PHE A 19 -2.45 13.19 11.96
CA PHE A 19 -2.74 13.28 13.38
C PHE A 19 -1.49 13.02 14.24
N LEU A 20 -1.56 13.41 15.53
CA LEU A 20 -0.45 13.23 16.48
C LEU A 20 -0.81 12.31 17.65
N ASP A 21 -2.10 12.19 17.96
CA ASP A 21 -2.60 11.34 19.04
C ASP A 21 -2.84 9.92 18.52
N VAL A 22 -2.00 8.99 18.96
CA VAL A 22 -2.00 7.61 18.46
C VAL A 22 -3.26 6.87 18.89
N ASP A 23 -3.63 6.94 20.16
CA ASP A 23 -4.77 6.23 20.73
C ASP A 23 -6.09 6.68 20.10
N ASN A 24 -6.34 8.00 20.08
CA ASN A 24 -7.57 8.55 19.51
C ASN A 24 -7.67 8.26 18.00
N THR A 25 -6.55 8.34 17.27
CA THR A 25 -6.55 8.02 15.83
C THR A 25 -6.86 6.55 15.57
N CYS A 26 -6.27 5.62 16.32
CA CYS A 26 -6.54 4.20 16.13
C CYS A 26 -7.99 3.84 16.49
N GLN A 27 -8.54 4.42 17.56
CA GLN A 27 -9.96 4.26 17.91
C GLN A 27 -10.87 4.80 16.81
N ARG A 28 -10.57 5.99 16.27
CA ARG A 28 -11.34 6.59 15.19
C ARG A 28 -11.30 5.75 13.91
N ILE A 29 -10.14 5.19 13.56
CA ILE A 29 -10.02 4.27 12.42
C ILE A 29 -10.87 3.01 12.62
N LEU A 30 -10.87 2.44 13.81
CA LEU A 30 -11.68 1.27 14.14
C LEU A 30 -13.18 1.56 14.11
N GLU A 31 -13.59 2.79 14.44
CA GLU A 31 -14.97 3.26 14.33
C GLU A 31 -15.41 3.42 12.86
N ILE A 32 -14.65 4.19 12.08
CA ILE A 32 -15.01 4.54 10.70
C ILE A 32 -14.81 3.34 9.75
N PHE A 33 -13.67 2.66 9.84
CA PHE A 33 -13.28 1.59 8.93
C PHE A 33 -13.41 0.21 9.56
N HIS A 34 -14.47 -0.01 10.35
CA HIS A 34 -14.64 -1.23 11.15
C HIS A 34 -14.52 -2.54 10.35
N ASN A 35 -14.85 -2.53 9.05
CA ASN A 35 -14.77 -3.70 8.18
C ASN A 35 -13.33 -4.06 7.77
N ILE A 36 -12.51 -3.04 7.51
CA ILE A 36 -11.12 -3.15 7.01
C ILE A 36 -10.30 -2.01 7.66
N PRO A 37 -10.05 -2.07 8.99
CA PRO A 37 -9.22 -1.08 9.65
C PRO A 37 -7.82 -1.11 9.05
N PHE A 38 -7.20 0.06 8.89
CA PHE A 38 -5.86 0.19 8.33
C PHE A 38 -4.87 0.64 9.40
N TRP A 39 -3.62 0.20 9.29
CA TRP A 39 -2.52 0.71 10.10
C TRP A 39 -2.20 2.18 9.73
N PRO A 40 -2.39 3.14 10.66
CA PRO A 40 -1.96 4.53 10.44
C PRO A 40 -0.46 4.71 10.62
N GLN A 41 0.20 5.40 9.68
CA GLN A 41 1.57 5.89 9.81
C GLN A 41 1.57 7.38 10.18
N PHE A 42 2.15 7.72 11.34
CA PHE A 42 2.13 9.06 11.92
C PHE A 42 3.35 9.89 11.48
N VAL A 43 3.48 10.15 10.17
CA VAL A 43 4.63 10.83 9.57
C VAL A 43 4.90 12.25 10.12
N LYS A 44 3.86 12.94 10.64
CA LYS A 44 4.01 14.25 11.31
C LYS A 44 4.43 14.15 12.78
N ARG A 45 4.25 12.99 13.42
CA ARG A 45 4.61 12.73 14.82
C ARG A 45 6.07 12.29 14.93
N SER A 46 6.52 11.42 14.05
CA SER A 46 7.88 10.87 14.06
C SER A 46 8.38 10.62 12.65
N SER A 47 9.59 11.07 12.34
CA SER A 47 10.24 10.77 11.07
C SER A 47 10.57 9.29 10.90
N LEU A 48 10.61 8.51 11.99
CA LEU A 48 10.82 7.07 11.94
C LEU A 48 9.65 6.33 11.28
N GLU A 49 8.47 6.97 11.18
CA GLU A 49 7.31 6.44 10.49
C GLU A 49 7.26 6.86 9.01
N ASP A 50 8.28 7.58 8.49
CA ASP A 50 8.47 7.76 7.06
C ASP A 50 8.65 6.39 6.39
N MET A 51 8.02 6.19 5.23
CA MET A 51 7.97 4.88 4.58
C MET A 51 9.36 4.32 4.21
N SER A 52 10.32 5.19 3.86
CA SER A 52 11.69 4.77 3.55
C SER A 52 12.49 4.52 4.83
N ILE A 53 12.38 5.40 5.83
CA ILE A 53 13.10 5.22 7.10
C ILE A 53 12.62 3.95 7.81
N GLN A 54 11.31 3.77 7.92
CA GLN A 54 10.67 2.58 8.49
C GLN A 54 11.13 1.28 7.81
N ALA A 55 11.13 1.26 6.47
CA ALA A 55 11.52 0.08 5.71
C ALA A 55 13.03 -0.22 5.78
N SER A 56 13.87 0.80 6.05
CA SER A 56 15.32 0.64 6.14
C SER A 56 15.81 -0.12 7.38
N GLN A 57 14.98 -0.24 8.43
CA GLN A 57 15.38 -0.88 9.68
C GLN A 57 15.76 -2.35 9.44
N GLY A 58 16.99 -2.74 9.79
CA GLY A 58 17.51 -4.10 9.59
C GLY A 58 17.98 -4.41 8.16
N LEU A 59 17.99 -3.43 7.26
CA LEU A 59 18.60 -3.58 5.94
C LEU A 59 20.08 -3.16 5.98
N PRO A 60 20.98 -3.92 5.33
CA PRO A 60 22.41 -3.64 5.35
C PRO A 60 22.73 -2.44 4.45
N LEU A 61 23.90 -1.83 4.65
CA LEU A 61 24.43 -0.74 3.80
C LEU A 61 23.61 0.56 3.81
N LEU A 62 22.54 0.65 4.59
CA LEU A 62 21.70 1.83 4.70
C LEU A 62 22.04 2.59 5.97
N ARG A 63 22.08 3.92 5.88
CA ARG A 63 22.28 4.81 7.04
C ARG A 63 21.35 6.01 6.96
N LEU A 64 20.81 6.41 8.12
CA LEU A 64 19.98 7.61 8.24
C LEU A 64 20.87 8.86 8.23
N ASN A 65 20.62 9.74 7.28
CA ASN A 65 21.14 11.10 7.30
C ASN A 65 20.20 11.98 8.13
N HIS A 66 20.59 12.31 9.36
CA HIS A 66 19.77 13.12 10.27
C HIS A 66 19.53 14.55 9.77
N GLU A 67 20.45 15.14 9.00
CA GLU A 67 20.29 16.50 8.47
C GLU A 67 19.23 16.57 7.37
N LYS A 68 19.22 15.56 6.51
CA LYS A 68 18.28 15.47 5.38
C LYS A 68 17.02 14.68 5.69
N ASN A 69 16.96 14.06 6.87
CA ASN A 69 15.94 13.10 7.28
C ASN A 69 15.65 12.07 6.18
N ALA A 70 16.72 11.47 5.64
CA ALA A 70 16.66 10.59 4.48
C ALA A 70 17.66 9.43 4.62
N ILE A 71 17.32 8.27 4.06
CA ILE A 71 18.23 7.13 4.02
C ILE A 71 19.19 7.27 2.84
N MET A 72 20.46 6.94 3.05
CA MET A 72 21.48 6.90 2.01
C MET A 72 22.13 5.53 1.97
N VAL A 73 22.57 5.13 0.78
CA VAL A 73 23.46 3.97 0.63
C VAL A 73 24.85 4.39 1.09
N HIS A 74 25.39 3.65 2.03
CA HIS A 74 26.70 3.89 2.60
C HIS A 74 27.49 2.58 2.67
N ALA A 75 28.11 2.23 1.54
CA ALA A 75 29.06 1.13 1.46
C ALA A 75 30.43 1.58 2.00
N VAL A 76 30.88 0.98 3.10
CA VAL A 76 32.20 1.17 3.71
C VAL A 76 32.98 -0.15 3.76
N GLU A 77 34.19 -0.15 4.33
CA GLU A 77 35.09 -1.31 4.43
C GLU A 77 34.43 -2.60 4.98
N ASN A 78 33.34 -2.50 5.76
CA ASN A 78 32.60 -3.65 6.31
C ASN A 78 31.36 -4.08 5.51
N SER A 79 31.18 -3.61 4.27
CA SER A 79 29.97 -3.88 3.48
C SER A 79 29.74 -5.38 3.24
N GLU A 80 30.80 -6.14 2.99
CA GLU A 80 30.70 -7.59 2.78
C GLU A 80 30.17 -8.32 4.01
N THR A 81 30.64 -7.96 5.21
CA THR A 81 30.19 -8.56 6.47
C THR A 81 28.71 -8.25 6.75
N GLU A 82 28.27 -7.00 6.48
CA GLU A 82 26.85 -6.62 6.62
C GLU A 82 25.97 -7.42 5.65
N LEU A 83 26.39 -7.57 4.40
CA LEU A 83 25.68 -8.36 3.40
C LEU A 83 25.63 -9.85 3.77
N ILE A 84 26.74 -10.45 4.21
CA ILE A 84 26.79 -11.85 4.64
C ILE A 84 25.79 -12.08 5.77
N SER A 85 25.83 -11.26 6.82
CA SER A 85 24.90 -11.37 7.95
C SER A 85 23.44 -11.23 7.49
N PHE A 86 23.14 -10.25 6.64
CA PHE A 86 21.80 -10.08 6.07
C PHE A 86 21.32 -11.34 5.33
N TYR A 87 22.14 -11.90 4.43
CA TYR A 87 21.76 -13.07 3.65
C TYR A 87 21.66 -14.33 4.51
N GLU A 88 22.48 -14.47 5.56
CA GLU A 88 22.34 -15.55 6.55
C GLU A 88 20.96 -15.50 7.24
N HIS A 89 20.55 -14.33 7.74
CA HIS A 89 19.23 -14.16 8.37
C HIS A 89 18.08 -14.35 7.36
N PHE A 90 18.23 -13.85 6.12
CA PHE A 90 17.23 -14.03 5.07
C PHE A 90 17.05 -15.52 4.71
N LEU A 91 18.14 -16.25 4.50
CA LEU A 91 18.13 -17.68 4.17
C LEU A 91 17.61 -18.54 5.34
N ALA A 92 17.87 -18.12 6.58
CA ALA A 92 17.30 -18.74 7.78
C ALA A 92 15.82 -18.42 8.01
N ALA A 93 15.22 -17.53 7.20
CA ALA A 93 13.88 -17.00 7.39
C ALA A 93 13.68 -16.37 8.78
N ASP A 94 14.72 -15.74 9.32
CA ASP A 94 14.71 -15.06 10.61
C ASP A 94 13.94 -13.72 10.51
N MET A 95 12.62 -13.80 10.62
CA MET A 95 11.74 -12.64 10.51
C MET A 95 11.94 -11.62 11.63
N ASP A 96 12.43 -12.03 12.81
CA ASP A 96 12.59 -11.14 13.95
C ASP A 96 13.75 -10.17 13.73
N TYR A 97 14.81 -10.61 13.01
CA TYR A 97 15.87 -9.72 12.54
C TYR A 97 15.33 -8.56 11.68
N PHE A 98 14.28 -8.83 10.90
CA PHE A 98 13.65 -7.86 9.99
C PHE A 98 12.42 -7.16 10.58
N ALA A 99 12.14 -7.35 11.87
CA ALA A 99 10.99 -6.75 12.53
C ALA A 99 10.99 -5.22 12.43
N ILE A 100 9.78 -4.63 12.43
CA ILE A 100 9.63 -3.18 12.57
C ILE A 100 9.37 -2.86 14.04
N GLY A 101 10.27 -2.08 14.64
CA GLY A 101 10.18 -1.66 16.03
C GLY A 101 8.93 -0.81 16.31
N VAL A 102 8.52 -0.79 17.58
CA VAL A 102 7.35 -0.02 18.05
C VAL A 102 7.51 1.47 17.76
N ASP A 103 8.73 1.99 17.89
CA ASP A 103 9.09 3.38 17.60
C ASP A 103 8.94 3.77 16.11
N HIS A 104 9.05 2.80 15.21
CA HIS A 104 8.89 2.98 13.76
C HIS A 104 7.45 2.69 13.28
N ALA A 105 6.61 2.07 14.11
CA ALA A 105 5.27 1.63 13.72
C ALA A 105 4.24 1.77 14.86
N THR A 106 4.28 2.88 15.60
CA THR A 106 3.49 3.05 16.84
C THR A 106 2.00 2.75 16.60
N GLY A 107 1.46 3.21 15.45
CA GLY A 107 0.09 2.94 15.05
C GLY A 107 -0.26 1.47 14.84
N LEU A 108 0.66 0.65 14.32
CA LEU A 108 0.42 -0.77 14.10
C LEU A 108 0.21 -1.48 15.43
N TYR A 109 1.14 -1.24 16.36
CA TYR A 109 1.09 -1.88 17.68
C TYR A 109 -0.15 -1.45 18.46
N LYS A 110 -0.49 -0.15 18.46
CA LYS A 110 -1.69 0.35 19.13
C LYS A 110 -2.98 -0.18 18.51
N LEU A 111 -3.07 -0.22 17.18
CA LEU A 111 -4.25 -0.74 16.49
C LEU A 111 -4.48 -2.21 16.80
N LEU A 112 -3.43 -3.03 16.81
CA LEU A 112 -3.52 -4.45 17.15
C LEU A 112 -3.93 -4.68 18.61
N GLU A 113 -3.40 -3.90 19.54
CA GLU A 113 -3.80 -3.91 20.96
C GLU A 113 -5.31 -3.67 21.10
N LEU A 114 -5.84 -2.62 20.46
CA LEU A 114 -7.27 -2.29 20.50
C LEU A 114 -8.16 -3.36 19.84
N ILE A 115 -7.69 -3.99 18.75
CA ILE A 115 -8.42 -5.10 18.12
C ILE A 115 -8.47 -6.31 19.06
N GLU A 116 -7.38 -6.60 19.78
CA GLU A 116 -7.30 -7.72 20.73
C GLU A 116 -8.25 -7.54 21.94
N GLU A 117 -8.50 -6.31 22.36
CA GLU A 117 -9.49 -5.98 23.41
C GLU A 117 -10.93 -6.32 22.99
N SER A 118 -11.25 -6.30 21.70
CA SER A 118 -12.59 -6.57 21.17
C SER A 118 -12.58 -7.24 19.78
N PRO A 119 -12.09 -8.49 19.65
CA PRO A 119 -11.81 -9.09 18.35
C PRO A 119 -13.04 -9.28 17.46
N GLN A 120 -14.21 -9.48 18.07
CA GLN A 120 -15.47 -9.72 17.38
C GLN A 120 -16.17 -8.45 16.89
N SER A 121 -15.68 -7.27 17.31
CA SER A 121 -16.28 -5.97 16.94
C SER A 121 -15.88 -5.48 15.55
N TYR A 122 -14.89 -6.12 14.92
CA TYR A 122 -14.29 -5.67 13.67
C TYR A 122 -14.44 -6.73 12.58
N GLY A 123 -14.45 -6.29 11.32
CA GLY A 123 -14.55 -7.13 10.14
C GLY A 123 -13.38 -8.11 9.99
N PRO A 124 -13.39 -8.94 8.93
CA PRO A 124 -12.46 -10.06 8.79
C PRO A 124 -11.07 -9.66 8.31
N PHE A 125 -10.85 -8.39 7.94
CA PHE A 125 -9.60 -7.91 7.36
C PHE A 125 -8.90 -6.88 8.23
N ILE A 126 -7.60 -6.73 8.01
CA ILE A 126 -6.80 -5.61 8.49
C ILE A 126 -5.85 -5.22 7.37
N LYS A 127 -5.71 -3.92 7.12
CA LYS A 127 -4.86 -3.40 6.04
C LYS A 127 -3.56 -2.84 6.60
N GLY A 128 -2.44 -3.19 5.98
CA GLY A 128 -1.13 -2.59 6.21
C GLY A 128 -0.47 -2.18 4.89
N GLN A 129 0.71 -1.59 4.98
CA GLN A 129 1.47 -1.14 3.82
C GLN A 129 2.98 -1.20 4.08
N ILE A 130 3.73 -1.25 2.99
CA ILE A 130 5.18 -1.10 2.95
C ILE A 130 5.57 -0.43 1.64
N VAL A 131 6.63 0.37 1.64
CA VAL A 131 7.19 0.93 0.39
C VAL A 131 7.63 -0.21 -0.54
N GLY A 132 7.39 -0.06 -1.83
CA GLY A 132 7.81 -1.01 -2.84
C GLY A 132 9.28 -0.88 -3.25
N PRO A 133 9.85 -1.95 -3.85
CA PRO A 133 11.26 -2.00 -4.19
C PRO A 133 11.69 -0.89 -5.16
N ILE A 134 10.84 -0.47 -6.09
CA ILE A 134 11.23 0.54 -7.09
C ILE A 134 11.30 1.91 -6.45
N THR A 135 10.28 2.27 -5.67
CA THR A 135 10.24 3.54 -4.93
C THR A 135 11.34 3.61 -3.89
N PHE A 136 11.58 2.52 -3.15
CA PHE A 136 12.62 2.50 -2.15
C PHE A 136 14.01 2.63 -2.78
N ALA A 137 14.35 1.83 -3.78
CA ALA A 137 15.63 1.97 -4.48
C ALA A 137 15.77 3.32 -5.21
N GLY A 138 14.66 3.86 -5.73
CA GLY A 138 14.62 5.15 -6.41
C GLY A 138 14.86 6.34 -5.48
N SER A 139 14.40 6.25 -4.22
CA SER A 139 14.61 7.29 -3.20
C SER A 139 16.03 7.28 -2.63
N LEU A 140 16.69 6.12 -2.63
CA LEU A 140 18.03 5.94 -2.11
C LEU A 140 19.10 6.46 -3.08
N LYS A 141 20.01 7.27 -2.55
CA LYS A 141 21.20 7.76 -3.25
C LYS A 141 22.47 7.25 -2.58
N ASP A 142 23.47 6.93 -3.38
CA ASP A 142 24.82 6.66 -2.91
C ASP A 142 25.61 7.95 -2.62
N THR A 143 26.85 7.81 -2.16
CA THR A 143 27.76 8.92 -1.86
C THR A 143 28.12 9.78 -3.07
N THR A 144 27.89 9.28 -4.29
CA THR A 144 28.08 10.01 -5.56
C THR A 144 26.80 10.68 -6.08
N GLY A 145 25.67 10.46 -5.39
CA GLY A 145 24.35 10.97 -5.75
C GLY A 145 23.59 10.11 -6.76
N ARG A 146 24.11 8.92 -7.11
CA ARG A 146 23.47 7.98 -8.04
C ARG A 146 22.40 7.17 -7.31
N SER A 147 21.27 6.93 -7.96
CA SER A 147 20.18 6.12 -7.39
C SER A 147 20.59 4.66 -7.22
N ALA A 148 20.12 4.02 -6.16
CA ALA A 148 20.34 2.59 -5.92
C ALA A 148 19.72 1.70 -7.02
N LEU A 149 18.74 2.19 -7.78
CA LEU A 149 18.18 1.48 -8.96
C LEU A 149 19.22 1.10 -10.01
N TYR A 150 20.38 1.77 -10.05
CA TYR A 150 21.45 1.44 -10.98
C TYR A 150 22.40 0.34 -10.49
N ASN A 151 22.24 -0.15 -9.26
CA ASN A 151 23.11 -1.13 -8.65
C ASN A 151 22.31 -2.41 -8.37
N GLY A 152 22.49 -3.41 -9.24
CA GLY A 152 21.75 -4.67 -9.16
C GLY A 152 21.92 -5.44 -7.84
N GLU A 153 23.09 -5.34 -7.19
CA GLU A 153 23.33 -6.00 -5.89
C GLU A 153 22.54 -5.32 -4.76
N ILE A 154 22.53 -3.98 -4.75
CA ILE A 154 21.73 -3.21 -3.78
C ILE A 154 20.24 -3.43 -4.04
N THR A 155 19.81 -3.39 -5.30
CA THR A 155 18.41 -3.64 -5.66
C THR A 155 17.97 -5.05 -5.25
N ASP A 156 18.81 -6.08 -5.46
CA ASP A 156 18.53 -7.45 -5.00
C ASP A 156 18.37 -7.53 -3.48
N THR A 157 19.29 -6.89 -2.75
CA THR A 157 19.26 -6.81 -1.28
C THR A 157 17.98 -6.13 -0.79
N ILE A 158 17.59 -5.02 -1.43
CA ILE A 158 16.34 -4.29 -1.16
C ILE A 158 15.12 -5.19 -1.37
N VAL A 159 15.02 -5.87 -2.51
CA VAL A 159 13.88 -6.72 -2.85
C VAL A 159 13.70 -7.80 -1.78
N LYS A 160 14.77 -8.51 -1.44
CA LYS A 160 14.74 -9.59 -0.43
C LYS A 160 14.40 -9.07 0.96
N GLY A 161 15.00 -7.94 1.34
CA GLY A 161 14.78 -7.29 2.62
C GLY A 161 13.34 -6.81 2.79
N LEU A 162 12.78 -6.16 1.77
CA LEU A 162 11.38 -5.75 1.77
C LEU A 162 10.43 -6.94 1.76
N ALA A 163 10.74 -8.01 1.03
CA ALA A 163 9.90 -9.21 0.99
C ALA A 163 9.80 -9.92 2.37
N ILE A 164 10.92 -10.11 3.07
CA ILE A 164 10.89 -10.73 4.40
C ILE A 164 10.29 -9.80 5.46
N LYS A 165 10.51 -8.48 5.36
CA LYS A 165 9.88 -7.48 6.25
C LYS A 165 8.37 -7.39 6.04
N ALA A 166 7.92 -7.41 4.78
CA ALA A 166 6.52 -7.51 4.42
C ALA A 166 5.87 -8.78 4.98
N LEU A 167 6.58 -9.91 4.93
CA LEU A 167 6.12 -11.15 5.55
C LEU A 167 5.99 -11.01 7.07
N TRP A 168 6.97 -10.40 7.74
CA TRP A 168 6.88 -10.10 9.17
C TRP A 168 5.64 -9.24 9.48
N LEU A 169 5.39 -8.17 8.70
CA LEU A 169 4.20 -7.32 8.84
C LEU A 169 2.90 -8.12 8.70
N ILE A 170 2.81 -9.00 7.70
CA ILE A 170 1.67 -9.89 7.51
C ILE A 170 1.47 -10.81 8.71
N LYS A 171 2.54 -11.44 9.23
CA LYS A 171 2.44 -12.31 10.41
C LYS A 171 2.04 -11.52 11.65
N LYS A 172 2.60 -10.33 11.85
CA LYS A 172 2.25 -9.42 12.94
C LYS A 172 0.79 -9.00 12.89
N MET A 173 0.28 -8.61 11.72
CA MET A 173 -1.14 -8.29 11.54
C MET A 173 -2.05 -9.51 11.75
N SER A 174 -1.60 -10.70 11.33
CA SER A 174 -2.37 -11.95 11.48
C SER A 174 -2.63 -12.32 12.95
N THR A 175 -1.85 -11.79 13.92
CA THR A 175 -2.09 -12.06 15.35
C THR A 175 -3.42 -11.47 15.84
N SER A 176 -3.99 -10.51 15.12
CA SER A 176 -5.33 -9.96 15.40
C SER A 176 -6.48 -10.92 15.08
N GLY A 177 -6.19 -12.09 14.48
CA GLY A 177 -7.20 -13.01 13.96
C GLY A 177 -7.88 -12.53 12.67
N LYS A 178 -7.42 -11.42 12.09
CA LYS A 178 -7.90 -10.87 10.82
C LYS A 178 -7.00 -11.31 9.66
N ARG A 179 -7.56 -11.42 8.46
CA ARG A 179 -6.80 -11.68 7.24
C ARG A 179 -6.09 -10.39 6.78
N PRO A 180 -4.75 -10.39 6.66
CA PRO A 180 -4.05 -9.19 6.22
C PRO A 180 -4.27 -8.87 4.75
N ILE A 181 -4.41 -7.58 4.47
CA ILE A 181 -4.26 -6.97 3.15
C ILE A 181 -3.00 -6.11 3.23
N LEU A 182 -1.96 -6.42 2.47
CA LEU A 182 -0.72 -5.66 2.46
C LEU A 182 -0.59 -4.91 1.13
N PHE A 183 -0.49 -3.58 1.18
CA PHE A 183 -0.21 -2.78 0.00
C PHE A 183 1.29 -2.50 -0.13
N ILE A 184 1.81 -2.66 -1.34
CA ILE A 184 3.14 -2.26 -1.76
C ILE A 184 2.99 -0.87 -2.39
N ASP A 185 3.51 0.15 -1.72
CA ASP A 185 3.36 1.54 -2.15
C ASP A 185 4.47 1.91 -3.15
N GLU A 186 4.08 2.18 -4.39
CA GLU A 186 4.99 2.48 -5.51
C GLU A 186 4.77 3.87 -6.16
N PRO A 187 4.78 4.99 -5.40
CA PRO A 187 4.57 6.32 -5.97
C PRO A 187 5.61 6.72 -7.02
N TYR A 188 6.84 6.18 -6.98
CA TYR A 188 7.88 6.47 -7.97
C TYR A 188 7.50 6.01 -9.39
N LEU A 189 6.63 5.00 -9.50
CA LEU A 189 6.12 4.51 -10.80
C LEU A 189 5.17 5.49 -11.49
N SER A 190 4.70 6.54 -10.82
CA SER A 190 3.98 7.64 -11.47
C SER A 190 4.86 8.40 -12.47
N GLY A 191 6.20 8.31 -12.31
CA GLY A 191 7.18 8.88 -13.25
C GLY A 191 7.64 7.91 -14.34
N PHE A 192 7.12 6.68 -14.38
CA PHE A 192 7.55 5.66 -15.33
C PHE A 192 7.42 6.13 -16.79
N GLY A 193 8.43 5.84 -17.61
CA GLY A 193 8.53 6.32 -18.99
C GLY A 193 9.06 7.76 -19.13
N SER A 194 9.28 8.48 -18.02
CA SER A 194 9.97 9.78 -18.07
C SER A 194 11.48 9.62 -18.25
N ALA A 195 12.15 10.66 -18.76
CA ALA A 195 13.61 10.70 -18.87
C ALA A 195 14.34 10.56 -17.52
N PHE A 196 13.62 10.71 -16.40
CA PHE A 196 14.16 10.70 -15.05
C PHE A 196 13.96 9.36 -14.32
N THR A 197 13.28 8.39 -14.94
CA THR A 197 12.99 7.07 -14.36
C THR A 197 13.74 5.99 -15.15
N PRO A 198 14.93 5.58 -14.69
CA PRO A 198 15.87 4.78 -15.48
C PRO A 198 15.63 3.26 -15.32
N ILE A 199 14.38 2.83 -15.34
CA ILE A 199 14.01 1.41 -15.16
C ILE A 199 13.15 0.94 -16.34
N ARG A 200 13.38 -0.31 -16.76
CA ARG A 200 12.61 -0.94 -17.85
C ARG A 200 11.38 -1.64 -17.30
N ARG A 201 10.36 -1.82 -18.15
CA ARG A 201 9.11 -2.52 -17.81
C ARG A 201 9.40 -3.91 -17.22
N GLU A 202 10.26 -4.68 -17.88
CA GLU A 202 10.57 -6.07 -17.48
C GLU A 202 11.26 -6.12 -16.11
N GLU A 203 12.04 -5.10 -15.79
CA GLU A 203 12.72 -4.98 -14.50
C GLU A 203 11.72 -4.63 -13.39
N VAL A 204 10.77 -3.72 -13.63
CA VAL A 204 9.68 -3.46 -12.68
C VAL A 204 8.87 -4.73 -12.40
N ILE A 205 8.47 -5.45 -13.44
CA ILE A 205 7.70 -6.70 -13.31
C ILE A 205 8.47 -7.72 -12.49
N LYS A 206 9.76 -7.91 -12.80
CA LYS A 206 10.63 -8.85 -12.07
C LYS A 206 10.75 -8.49 -10.60
N LEU A 207 11.12 -7.25 -10.27
CA LEU A 207 11.46 -6.85 -8.90
C LEU A 207 10.24 -6.86 -7.99
N ILE A 208 9.09 -6.38 -8.48
CA ILE A 208 7.84 -6.42 -7.72
C ILE A 208 7.30 -7.86 -7.65
N GLY A 209 7.33 -8.58 -8.78
CA GLY A 209 6.89 -9.97 -8.85
C GLY A 209 7.64 -10.89 -7.89
N GLU A 210 8.95 -10.70 -7.69
CA GLU A 210 9.74 -11.46 -6.70
C GLU A 210 9.19 -11.25 -5.27
N VAL A 211 8.82 -10.02 -4.91
CA VAL A 211 8.20 -9.72 -3.61
C VAL A 211 6.83 -10.41 -3.50
N VAL A 212 5.98 -10.27 -4.52
CA VAL A 212 4.63 -10.84 -4.53
C VAL A 212 4.66 -12.37 -4.41
N GLU A 213 5.50 -13.03 -5.22
CA GLU A 213 5.67 -14.49 -5.20
C GLU A 213 6.20 -14.98 -3.84
N TYR A 214 7.17 -14.26 -3.26
CA TYR A 214 7.69 -14.57 -1.93
C TYR A 214 6.60 -14.53 -0.85
N LEU A 215 5.69 -13.54 -0.92
CA LEU A 215 4.60 -13.37 0.04
C LEU A 215 3.46 -14.37 -0.14
N HIS A 216 3.03 -14.61 -1.38
CA HIS A 216 1.98 -15.59 -1.71
C HIS A 216 2.38 -17.01 -1.33
N SER A 217 3.64 -17.38 -1.52
CA SER A 217 4.14 -18.72 -1.15
C SER A 217 4.21 -18.96 0.37
N ARG A 218 4.11 -17.90 1.20
CA ARG A 218 4.33 -17.97 2.66
C ARG A 218 3.16 -17.44 3.50
N SER A 219 2.10 -16.94 2.86
CA SER A 219 0.93 -16.40 3.54
C SER A 219 -0.32 -16.39 2.66
N PRO A 220 -1.52 -16.47 3.26
CA PRO A 220 -2.79 -16.27 2.55
C PRO A 220 -3.19 -14.79 2.43
N ALA A 221 -2.29 -13.86 2.76
CA ALA A 221 -2.57 -12.44 2.70
C ALA A 221 -2.88 -12.00 1.27
N LEU A 222 -3.64 -10.91 1.14
CA LEU A 222 -3.89 -10.27 -0.16
C LEU A 222 -2.83 -9.20 -0.38
N ILE A 223 -2.18 -9.25 -1.54
CA ILE A 223 -1.10 -8.33 -1.89
C ILE A 223 -1.64 -7.32 -2.89
N GLY A 224 -1.68 -6.06 -2.48
CA GLY A 224 -2.06 -4.95 -3.35
C GLY A 224 -0.88 -4.08 -3.73
N ILE A 225 -1.05 -3.28 -4.77
CA ILE A 225 -0.15 -2.15 -5.08
C ILE A 225 -0.93 -0.85 -5.05
N HIS A 226 -0.33 0.17 -4.46
CA HIS A 226 -0.82 1.53 -4.50
C HIS A 226 0.11 2.43 -5.31
N CYS A 227 -0.44 3.18 -6.26
CA CYS A 227 0.27 4.23 -6.99
C CYS A 227 -0.64 5.46 -7.13
N CYS A 228 -0.22 6.61 -6.58
CA CYS A 228 -1.05 7.83 -6.54
C CYS A 228 -1.20 8.54 -7.91
N GLY A 229 -0.42 8.17 -8.92
CA GLY A 229 -0.46 8.79 -10.25
C GLY A 229 -0.63 7.78 -11.39
N ASN A 230 -0.75 8.29 -12.62
CA ASN A 230 -0.81 7.44 -13.80
C ASN A 230 0.50 6.66 -13.99
N THR A 231 0.38 5.38 -14.33
CA THR A 231 1.50 4.52 -14.68
C THR A 231 1.08 3.52 -15.76
N ASP A 232 1.97 2.59 -16.10
CA ASP A 232 1.62 1.47 -16.95
C ASP A 232 0.86 0.41 -16.13
N TRP A 233 -0.47 0.43 -16.16
CA TRP A 233 -1.28 -0.47 -15.34
C TRP A 233 -1.20 -1.93 -15.80
N SER A 234 -0.95 -2.17 -17.09
CA SER A 234 -0.70 -3.54 -17.58
C SER A 234 0.54 -4.14 -16.93
N MET A 235 1.60 -3.34 -16.77
CA MET A 235 2.82 -3.73 -16.07
C MET A 235 2.55 -4.09 -14.61
N ILE A 236 1.73 -3.30 -13.91
CA ILE A 236 1.35 -3.58 -12.51
C ILE A 236 0.55 -4.88 -12.40
N ILE A 237 -0.42 -5.11 -13.29
CA ILE A 237 -1.24 -6.33 -13.29
C ILE A 237 -0.36 -7.58 -13.54
N GLU A 238 0.64 -7.47 -14.44
CA GLU A 238 1.57 -8.56 -14.74
C GLU A 238 2.50 -8.96 -13.58
N THR A 239 2.57 -8.18 -12.50
CA THR A 239 3.36 -8.53 -11.30
C THR A 239 2.72 -9.64 -10.45
N GLY A 240 1.47 -10.01 -10.73
CA GLY A 240 0.76 -11.08 -10.02
C GLY A 240 0.05 -10.65 -8.73
N ILE A 241 -0.10 -9.34 -8.51
CA ILE A 241 -0.86 -8.79 -7.37
C ILE A 241 -2.34 -9.21 -7.35
N ASP A 242 -2.97 -9.09 -6.18
CA ASP A 242 -4.40 -9.36 -5.98
C ASP A 242 -5.26 -8.08 -6.08
N ILE A 243 -4.70 -6.92 -5.74
CA ILE A 243 -5.43 -5.65 -5.63
C ILE A 243 -4.67 -4.50 -6.32
N VAL A 244 -5.30 -3.79 -7.25
CA VAL A 244 -4.78 -2.53 -7.79
C VAL A 244 -5.46 -1.36 -7.08
N ASN A 245 -4.68 -0.47 -6.46
CA ASN A 245 -5.16 0.77 -5.88
C ASN A 245 -4.58 1.97 -6.63
N PHE A 246 -5.47 2.78 -7.18
CA PHE A 246 -5.12 3.96 -7.96
C PHE A 246 -6.03 5.14 -7.61
N ASP A 247 -5.60 6.34 -7.97
CA ASP A 247 -6.40 7.55 -7.85
C ASP A 247 -7.50 7.56 -8.93
N ALA A 248 -8.67 7.06 -8.55
CA ALA A 248 -9.86 7.06 -9.38
C ALA A 248 -10.52 8.43 -9.46
N PHE A 249 -10.14 9.39 -8.63
CA PHE A 249 -10.69 10.73 -8.71
C PHE A 249 -10.06 11.48 -9.90
N ASP A 250 -8.74 11.52 -9.98
CA ASP A 250 -8.03 12.31 -10.99
C ASP A 250 -7.58 11.48 -12.22
N TYR A 251 -7.44 10.15 -12.11
CA TYR A 251 -6.83 9.30 -13.16
C TYR A 251 -7.68 8.15 -13.71
N MET A 252 -8.99 8.14 -13.44
CA MET A 252 -9.91 7.08 -13.90
C MET A 252 -9.87 6.84 -15.41
N ASP A 253 -9.91 7.91 -16.21
CA ASP A 253 -9.95 7.77 -17.67
C ASP A 253 -8.68 7.11 -18.22
N TYR A 254 -7.52 7.34 -17.59
CA TYR A 254 -6.26 6.71 -17.98
C TYR A 254 -6.20 5.24 -17.58
N PHE A 255 -6.68 4.91 -16.37
CA PHE A 255 -6.79 3.52 -15.92
C PHE A 255 -7.70 2.71 -16.86
N LEU A 256 -8.85 3.28 -17.25
CA LEU A 256 -9.82 2.60 -18.11
C LEU A 256 -9.37 2.42 -19.57
N LEU A 257 -8.18 2.91 -19.96
CA LEU A 257 -7.58 2.58 -21.27
C LEU A 257 -7.10 1.12 -21.35
N TYR A 258 -6.81 0.49 -20.21
CA TYR A 258 -6.28 -0.89 -20.11
C TYR A 258 -7.40 -1.93 -20.04
N ARG A 259 -8.38 -1.83 -20.96
CA ARG A 259 -9.60 -2.64 -20.94
C ARG A 259 -9.31 -4.13 -20.81
N ASP A 260 -8.49 -4.68 -21.71
CA ASP A 260 -8.31 -6.13 -21.82
C ASP A 260 -7.57 -6.69 -20.59
N GLU A 261 -6.62 -5.94 -20.05
CA GLU A 261 -5.91 -6.29 -18.83
C GLU A 261 -6.80 -6.21 -17.59
N ILE A 262 -7.65 -5.18 -17.48
CA ILE A 262 -8.57 -5.02 -16.35
C ILE A 262 -9.62 -6.12 -16.36
N VAL A 263 -10.21 -6.43 -17.52
CA VAL A 263 -11.20 -7.51 -17.64
C VAL A 263 -10.58 -8.84 -17.21
N ARG A 264 -9.41 -9.19 -17.78
CA ARG A 264 -8.69 -10.41 -17.41
C ARG A 264 -8.37 -10.44 -15.91
N PHE A 265 -7.86 -9.34 -15.37
CA PHE A 265 -7.51 -9.23 -13.96
C PHE A 265 -8.71 -9.52 -13.04
N LEU A 266 -9.87 -8.93 -13.33
CA LEU A 266 -11.09 -9.16 -12.56
C LEU A 266 -11.63 -10.60 -12.71
N GLU A 267 -11.60 -11.17 -13.92
CA GLU A 267 -11.99 -12.56 -14.19
C GLU A 267 -11.11 -13.58 -13.44
N GLU A 268 -9.82 -13.28 -13.26
CA GLU A 268 -8.86 -14.09 -12.50
C GLU A 268 -8.96 -13.90 -10.96
N GLY A 269 -9.90 -13.06 -10.53
CA GLY A 269 -10.23 -12.79 -9.14
C GLY A 269 -9.50 -11.57 -8.54
N GLY A 270 -8.86 -10.76 -9.38
CA GLY A 270 -8.30 -9.47 -9.01
C GLY A 270 -9.36 -8.50 -8.49
N THR A 271 -8.92 -7.50 -7.73
CA THR A 271 -9.78 -6.50 -7.07
C THR A 271 -9.27 -5.10 -7.36
N ILE A 272 -10.18 -4.16 -7.53
CA ILE A 272 -9.87 -2.75 -7.72
C ILE A 272 -10.19 -1.98 -6.45
N ALA A 273 -9.20 -1.27 -5.91
CA ALA A 273 -9.37 -0.28 -4.87
C ALA A 273 -9.45 1.11 -5.51
N TRP A 274 -10.67 1.64 -5.54
CA TRP A 274 -10.99 2.92 -6.16
C TRP A 274 -10.62 4.06 -5.19
N GLY A 275 -9.56 4.81 -5.50
CA GLY A 275 -9.23 6.06 -4.81
C GLY A 275 -10.26 7.14 -5.11
N ALA A 276 -11.45 7.02 -4.53
CA ALA A 276 -12.64 7.74 -4.95
C ALA A 276 -12.77 9.12 -4.31
N VAL A 277 -12.17 9.33 -3.13
CA VAL A 277 -12.19 10.63 -2.44
C VAL A 277 -10.84 11.32 -2.65
N PRO A 278 -10.81 12.55 -3.22
CA PRO A 278 -9.55 13.22 -3.50
C PRO A 278 -8.82 13.57 -2.21
N THR A 279 -7.49 13.69 -2.30
CA THR A 279 -6.64 14.11 -1.18
C THR A 279 -6.02 15.47 -1.44
N THR A 280 -5.01 15.57 -2.31
CA THR A 280 -4.34 16.83 -2.63
C THR A 280 -5.29 17.83 -3.30
N SER A 281 -6.18 17.34 -4.17
CA SER A 281 -7.19 18.12 -4.88
C SER A 281 -8.45 18.41 -4.05
N PHE A 282 -8.55 17.91 -2.80
CA PHE A 282 -9.72 18.10 -1.95
C PHE A 282 -9.95 19.58 -1.61
N SER A 283 -11.03 20.14 -2.14
CA SER A 283 -11.42 21.53 -1.93
C SER A 283 -12.31 21.73 -0.71
N GLY A 284 -12.88 20.64 -0.16
CA GLY A 284 -13.85 20.67 0.91
C GLY A 284 -15.28 20.93 0.43
N LYS A 285 -15.49 21.05 -0.89
CA LYS A 285 -16.80 21.26 -1.53
C LYS A 285 -17.37 19.98 -2.14
N GLU A 286 -16.56 18.93 -2.25
CA GLU A 286 -16.95 17.63 -2.77
C GLU A 286 -18.10 17.08 -1.93
N THR A 287 -19.15 16.65 -2.60
CA THR A 287 -20.33 16.07 -1.95
C THR A 287 -20.38 14.57 -2.16
N LEU A 288 -21.07 13.87 -1.26
CA LEU A 288 -21.28 12.43 -1.36
C LEU A 288 -21.91 12.03 -2.72
N SER A 289 -22.87 12.82 -3.21
CA SER A 289 -23.51 12.60 -4.50
C SER A 289 -22.55 12.73 -5.68
N ASP A 290 -21.67 13.73 -5.66
CA ASP A 290 -20.70 13.95 -6.74
C ASP A 290 -19.69 12.79 -6.80
N LEU A 291 -19.18 12.38 -5.64
CA LEU A 291 -18.23 11.26 -5.52
C LEU A 291 -18.88 9.93 -5.97
N LYS A 292 -20.14 9.69 -5.61
CA LYS A 292 -20.92 8.53 -6.08
C LYS A 292 -21.04 8.54 -7.61
N ILE A 293 -21.51 9.64 -8.19
CA ILE A 293 -21.68 9.77 -9.65
C ILE A 293 -20.36 9.53 -10.37
N GLN A 294 -19.27 10.05 -9.83
CA GLN A 294 -17.94 9.84 -10.39
C GLN A 294 -17.54 8.37 -10.36
N LEU A 295 -17.62 7.72 -9.19
CA LEU A 295 -17.30 6.30 -9.05
C LEU A 295 -18.17 5.43 -9.97
N GLU A 296 -19.48 5.70 -10.05
CA GLU A 296 -20.42 4.99 -10.93
C GLU A 296 -20.03 5.06 -12.41
N LYS A 297 -19.34 6.10 -12.88
CA LYS A 297 -18.83 6.14 -14.27
C LYS A 297 -17.85 5.00 -14.54
N GLY A 298 -16.92 4.75 -13.62
CA GLY A 298 -15.95 3.66 -13.72
C GLY A 298 -16.63 2.29 -13.64
N LEU A 299 -17.56 2.13 -12.70
CA LEU A 299 -18.30 0.87 -12.53
C LEU A 299 -19.18 0.55 -13.74
N ASN A 300 -19.88 1.55 -14.28
CA ASN A 300 -20.68 1.39 -15.50
C ASN A 300 -19.80 1.03 -16.69
N ARG A 301 -18.58 1.56 -16.78
CA ARG A 301 -17.63 1.17 -17.83
C ARG A 301 -17.25 -0.31 -17.73
N LEU A 302 -17.00 -0.83 -16.53
CA LEU A 302 -16.75 -2.27 -16.34
C LEU A 302 -17.96 -3.12 -16.78
N HIS A 303 -19.17 -2.64 -16.49
CA HIS A 303 -20.39 -3.31 -16.93
C HIS A 303 -20.57 -3.31 -18.46
N GLU A 304 -20.27 -2.18 -19.12
CA GLU A 304 -20.24 -2.08 -20.59
C GLU A 304 -19.23 -3.06 -21.21
N TRP A 305 -18.18 -3.44 -20.48
CA TRP A 305 -17.21 -4.44 -20.92
C TRP A 305 -17.66 -5.89 -20.72
N GLY A 306 -18.83 -6.11 -20.10
CA GLY A 306 -19.42 -7.42 -19.89
C GLY A 306 -19.19 -8.01 -18.49
N ILE A 307 -18.69 -7.22 -17.54
CA ILE A 307 -18.52 -7.67 -16.16
C ILE A 307 -19.85 -7.50 -15.40
N GLU A 308 -20.32 -8.59 -14.78
CA GLU A 308 -21.55 -8.58 -13.99
C GLU A 308 -21.44 -7.64 -12.79
N LYS A 309 -22.54 -6.97 -12.43
CA LYS A 309 -22.57 -5.97 -11.34
C LYS A 309 -22.15 -6.56 -10.00
N ASP A 310 -22.62 -7.79 -9.72
CA ASP A 310 -22.22 -8.54 -8.53
C ASP A 310 -20.70 -8.74 -8.46
N VAL A 311 -20.08 -9.14 -9.57
CA VAL A 311 -18.63 -9.33 -9.63
C VAL A 311 -17.91 -8.01 -9.43
N VAL A 312 -18.36 -6.94 -10.08
CA VAL A 312 -17.79 -5.59 -9.88
C VAL A 312 -17.86 -5.19 -8.40
N ALA A 313 -19.00 -5.39 -7.74
CA ALA A 313 -19.17 -5.06 -6.33
C ALA A 313 -18.27 -5.91 -5.43
N GLU A 314 -18.25 -7.22 -5.60
CA GLU A 314 -17.43 -8.14 -4.82
C GLU A 314 -15.93 -7.84 -4.96
N ARG A 315 -15.51 -7.35 -6.13
CA ARG A 315 -14.11 -7.02 -6.49
C ARG A 315 -13.80 -5.53 -6.40
N SER A 316 -14.57 -4.77 -5.64
CA SER A 316 -14.32 -3.34 -5.43
C SER A 316 -14.13 -2.98 -3.96
N LEU A 317 -13.07 -2.21 -3.71
CA LEU A 317 -12.75 -1.51 -2.46
C LEU A 317 -12.80 -0.01 -2.71
N ILE A 318 -13.07 0.79 -1.68
CA ILE A 318 -12.98 2.25 -1.80
C ILE A 318 -11.90 2.78 -0.86
N THR A 319 -11.07 3.69 -1.35
CA THR A 319 -10.01 4.35 -0.58
C THR A 319 -10.03 5.87 -0.83
N PRO A 320 -9.30 6.67 -0.04
CA PRO A 320 -8.87 7.98 -0.52
C PRO A 320 -7.94 7.81 -1.74
N ALA A 321 -7.75 8.87 -2.51
CA ALA A 321 -6.88 8.89 -3.69
C ALA A 321 -5.40 8.59 -3.36
N CYS A 322 -4.92 8.98 -2.18
CA CYS A 322 -3.54 8.76 -1.72
C CYS A 322 -3.52 8.83 -0.17
N GLY A 323 -2.35 8.83 0.46
CA GLY A 323 -2.22 9.03 1.90
C GLY A 323 -2.69 10.43 2.38
N LEU A 324 -3.07 10.54 3.65
CA LEU A 324 -3.55 11.79 4.27
C LEU A 324 -2.45 12.55 5.04
N GLY A 325 -1.24 11.98 5.14
CA GLY A 325 -0.18 12.44 6.05
C GLY A 325 0.24 13.90 5.90
N THR A 326 0.17 14.46 4.68
CA THR A 326 0.57 15.84 4.42
C THR A 326 -0.55 16.86 4.63
N LEU A 327 -1.80 16.42 4.83
CA LEU A 327 -2.96 17.28 4.93
C LEU A 327 -3.10 17.92 6.32
N GLU A 328 -3.97 18.92 6.43
CA GLU A 328 -4.42 19.42 7.73
C GLU A 328 -5.38 18.42 8.40
N PRO A 329 -5.32 18.24 9.74
CA PRO A 329 -6.16 17.28 10.45
C PRO A 329 -7.66 17.36 10.11
N ASP A 330 -8.24 18.56 10.09
CA ASP A 330 -9.67 18.76 9.78
C ASP A 330 -10.04 18.30 8.36
N LYS A 331 -9.13 18.46 7.40
CA LYS A 331 -9.33 17.98 6.03
C LYS A 331 -9.28 16.46 5.98
N ALA A 332 -8.33 15.86 6.67
CA ALA A 332 -8.19 14.40 6.72
C ALA A 332 -9.41 13.75 7.39
N GLU A 333 -9.92 14.33 8.47
CA GLU A 333 -11.14 13.85 9.14
C GLU A 333 -12.34 13.88 8.19
N LYS A 334 -12.57 15.02 7.50
CA LYS A 334 -13.66 15.15 6.54
C LYS A 334 -13.55 14.16 5.38
N ILE A 335 -12.33 13.87 4.90
CA ILE A 335 -12.09 12.86 3.87
C ILE A 335 -12.45 11.46 4.38
N MET A 336 -12.07 11.10 5.61
CA MET A 336 -12.41 9.80 6.20
C MET A 336 -13.93 9.64 6.37
N GLU A 337 -14.63 10.67 6.84
CA GLU A 337 -16.09 10.67 6.99
C GLU A 337 -16.81 10.54 5.63
N LEU A 338 -16.38 11.29 4.62
CA LEU A 338 -16.93 11.19 3.26
C LEU A 338 -16.70 9.81 2.67
N LEU A 339 -15.51 9.23 2.88
CA LEU A 339 -15.17 7.91 2.39
C LEU A 339 -16.04 6.82 3.02
N SER A 340 -16.23 6.87 4.34
CA SER A 340 -17.15 5.96 5.03
C SER A 340 -18.58 6.09 4.51
N SER A 341 -19.07 7.32 4.42
CA SER A 341 -20.42 7.59 3.90
C SER A 341 -20.59 7.09 2.47
N LEU A 342 -19.54 7.19 1.64
CA LEU A 342 -19.52 6.67 0.28
C LEU A 342 -19.56 5.14 0.27
N SER A 343 -18.78 4.47 1.12
CA SER A 343 -18.83 3.01 1.27
C SER A 343 -20.23 2.53 1.65
N ASP A 344 -20.90 3.21 2.58
CA ASP A 344 -22.25 2.82 3.03
C ASP A 344 -23.26 2.87 1.88
N ILE A 345 -23.34 3.99 1.15
CA ILE A 345 -24.29 4.12 0.03
C ILE A 345 -23.97 3.21 -1.15
N MET A 346 -22.69 2.88 -1.37
CA MET A 346 -22.28 1.99 -2.47
C MET A 346 -22.55 0.53 -2.12
N SER A 347 -22.48 0.17 -0.84
CA SER A 347 -22.80 -1.18 -0.35
C SER A 347 -24.29 -1.51 -0.47
N GLU A 348 -25.16 -0.50 -0.53
CA GLU A 348 -26.62 -0.62 -0.68
C GLU A 348 -27.10 -0.69 -2.14
N LEU A 349 -26.19 -0.56 -3.13
CA LEU A 349 -26.58 -0.57 -4.53
C LEU A 349 -27.25 -1.92 -4.91
N PRO A 350 -28.30 -1.89 -5.75
CA PRO A 350 -28.93 -3.10 -6.26
C PRO A 350 -27.90 -3.94 -7.02
N ARG A 351 -27.76 -5.18 -6.56
CA ARG A 351 -26.94 -6.23 -7.14
C ARG A 351 -27.55 -6.75 -8.43
#